data_AF-A0A1J0R9F7-F1
#
_entry.id   AF-A0A1J0R9F7-F1
#
_cell.length_a   1.000
_cell.length_b   1.000
_cell.length_c   1.000
_cell.angle_alpha   90.00
_cell.angle_beta   90.00
_cell.angle_gamma   90.00
#
_symmetry.space_group_name_H-M   'P 1'
#
loop_
_entity.id
_entity.type
_entity.pdbx_description
1 polymer ?
#
loop_
_entity_poly.entity_id
_entity_poly.type
_entity_poly.pdbx_seq_one_letter_code
_entity_poly.pdbx_strand_id
1 'polypeptide(L)'
;MRLDTQHKLDKLFITATKLHDQIANTQSQIDAKEQEIKKALRTALIGGTRAGTGAKPAADTQAFSNAYTTSCAGNAGPGKSLANDLVCLCAATTGTDPTTLKMCTSVTATGGYTTDVASAANAVTVYNILQPICASTAATEDATPEAITAAIASFTGVLGRNTGLTTATDKGAYVFGKGQDSGNECNGGAGSQQSCVNYHAVITTGQPKPLTTAIAWLGQLAVARTALNARRKLTQQKEKEPARLISLADKMQELYQEALHGDFPITTQTQSKPQAAPDSDKPKACEKYHNKSKECKENGCQRKGTSDTKGACETKPGSETPAAGTGKKTKEEVATTGCVAHKDKTNCENDKTGDKQNCAWRKGKDGKDDKETEKCRDGSFLVKKKLALIVSAFIVLRF
;
A
#
# COMPACT_ATOMS: atom_id res chain seq x y z
N MET A 1 -24.38 1.56 27.17
CA MET A 1 -24.08 0.73 25.98
C MET A 1 -24.20 -0.73 26.38
N ARG A 2 -24.88 -1.60 25.61
CA ARG A 2 -24.96 -3.03 25.95
C ARG A 2 -23.56 -3.67 25.84
N LEU A 3 -23.25 -4.60 26.74
CA LEU A 3 -21.95 -5.30 26.79
C LEU A 3 -21.61 -6.00 25.45
N ASP A 4 -22.62 -6.51 24.75
CA ASP A 4 -22.50 -7.14 23.42
C ASP A 4 -22.04 -6.16 22.33
N THR A 5 -22.60 -4.94 22.28
CA THR A 5 -22.18 -3.94 21.28
C THR A 5 -20.76 -3.44 21.56
N GLN A 6 -20.37 -3.34 22.83
CA GLN A 6 -19.00 -2.98 23.21
C GLN A 6 -18.00 -4.05 22.74
N HIS A 7 -18.30 -5.33 22.94
CA HIS A 7 -17.46 -6.42 22.47
C HIS A 7 -17.36 -6.47 20.93
N LYS A 8 -18.45 -6.21 20.21
CA LYS A 8 -18.45 -6.12 18.74
C LYS A 8 -17.57 -4.97 18.23
N LEU A 9 -17.67 -3.78 18.84
CA LEU A 9 -16.80 -2.65 18.50
C LEU A 9 -15.33 -2.91 18.82
N ASP A 10 -15.03 -3.51 19.98
CA ASP A 10 -13.66 -3.90 20.34
C ASP A 10 -13.07 -4.85 19.29
N LYS A 11 -13.83 -5.85 18.83
CA LYS A 11 -13.41 -6.78 17.77
C LYS A 11 -13.13 -6.09 16.43
N LEU A 12 -14.00 -5.17 16.01
CA LEU A 12 -13.77 -4.38 14.81
C LEU A 12 -12.52 -3.51 14.95
N PHE A 13 -12.31 -2.89 16.11
CA PHE A 13 -11.17 -2.02 16.38
C PHE A 13 -9.84 -2.78 16.32
N ILE A 14 -9.79 -3.98 16.93
CA ILE A 14 -8.63 -4.87 16.84
C ILE A 14 -8.36 -5.24 15.38
N THR A 15 -9.40 -5.56 14.61
CA THR A 15 -9.27 -5.92 13.19
C THR A 15 -8.73 -4.75 12.35
N ALA A 16 -9.23 -3.54 12.57
CA ALA A 16 -8.77 -2.34 11.86
C ALA A 16 -7.31 -2.00 12.21
N THR A 17 -6.93 -2.11 13.48
CA THR A 17 -5.53 -1.92 13.93
C THR A 17 -4.60 -2.92 13.24
N LYS A 18 -4.95 -4.21 13.25
CA LYS A 18 -4.16 -5.23 12.57
C LYS A 18 -4.00 -4.97 11.06
N LEU A 19 -5.07 -4.53 10.41
CA LEU A 19 -5.02 -4.19 8.98
C LEU A 19 -4.15 -2.96 8.72
N HIS A 20 -4.18 -1.96 9.61
CA HIS A 20 -3.29 -0.80 9.52
C HIS A 20 -1.81 -1.19 9.63
N ASP A 21 -1.47 -2.04 10.60
CA ASP A 21 -0.11 -2.55 10.78
C ASP A 21 0.35 -3.35 9.55
N GLN A 22 -0.56 -4.13 8.95
CA GLN A 22 -0.28 -4.86 7.70
C GLN A 22 0.01 -3.92 6.52
N ILE A 23 -0.74 -2.83 6.36
CA ILE A 23 -0.50 -1.82 5.33
C ILE A 23 0.87 -1.16 5.53
N ALA A 24 1.19 -0.77 6.77
CA ALA A 24 2.48 -0.14 7.10
C ALA A 24 3.65 -1.09 6.83
N ASN A 25 3.53 -2.36 7.23
CA ASN A 25 4.53 -3.38 6.94
C ASN A 25 4.68 -3.64 5.43
N THR A 26 3.57 -3.66 4.69
CA THR A 26 3.57 -3.82 3.22
C THR A 26 4.26 -2.63 2.56
N GLN A 27 4.03 -1.40 3.04
CA GLN A 27 4.73 -0.21 2.56
C GLN A 27 6.24 -0.32 2.77
N SER A 28 6.69 -0.70 3.97
CA SER A 28 8.11 -0.91 4.26
C SER A 28 8.76 -1.94 3.31
N GLN A 29 8.03 -3.02 2.97
CA GLN A 29 8.50 -4.00 1.98
C GLN A 29 8.56 -3.44 0.55
N ILE A 30 7.60 -2.59 0.15
CA ILE A 30 7.63 -1.89 -1.14
C ILE A 30 8.88 -1.00 -1.24
N ASP A 31 9.18 -0.25 -0.17
CA ASP A 31 10.34 0.64 -0.11
C ASP A 31 11.65 -0.15 -0.14
N ALA A 32 11.72 -1.25 0.61
CA ALA A 32 12.86 -2.17 0.56
C ALA A 32 13.09 -2.73 -0.85
N LYS A 33 12.01 -3.11 -1.56
CA LYS A 33 12.11 -3.59 -2.94
C LYS A 33 12.55 -2.49 -3.90
N GLU A 34 12.14 -1.24 -3.69
CA GLU A 34 12.66 -0.13 -4.48
C GLU A 34 14.18 0.00 -4.35
N GLN A 35 14.73 -0.13 -3.13
CA GLN A 35 16.17 -0.10 -2.92
C GLN A 35 16.89 -1.27 -3.61
N GLU A 36 16.32 -2.47 -3.55
CA GLU A 36 16.84 -3.66 -4.22
C GLU A 36 16.86 -3.48 -5.74
N ILE A 37 15.80 -2.93 -6.33
CA ILE A 37 15.70 -2.63 -7.76
C ILE A 37 16.77 -1.61 -8.15
N LYS A 38 16.87 -0.48 -7.44
CA LYS A 38 17.86 0.57 -7.70
C LYS A 38 19.29 0.02 -7.62
N LYS A 39 19.58 -0.79 -6.60
CA LYS A 39 20.89 -1.43 -6.43
C LYS A 39 21.22 -2.35 -7.60
N ALA A 40 20.29 -3.23 -7.98
CA ALA A 40 20.51 -4.18 -9.06
C ALA A 40 20.69 -3.48 -10.42
N LEU A 41 19.83 -2.52 -10.76
CA LEU A 41 19.93 -1.78 -12.03
C LEU A 41 21.22 -0.97 -12.12
N ARG A 42 21.66 -0.32 -11.05
CA ARG A 42 22.93 0.43 -11.04
C ARG A 42 24.14 -0.50 -11.14
N THR A 43 24.11 -1.64 -10.45
CA THR A 43 25.16 -2.66 -10.53
C THR A 43 25.22 -3.24 -11.95
N ALA A 44 24.08 -3.48 -12.60
CA ALA A 44 24.04 -3.91 -14.00
C ALA A 44 24.67 -2.85 -14.92
N LEU A 45 24.32 -1.58 -14.71
CA LEU A 45 24.75 -0.50 -15.58
C LEU A 45 26.25 -0.21 -15.49
N ILE A 46 26.78 -0.02 -14.28
CA ILE A 46 28.13 0.48 -14.04
C ILE A 46 28.97 -0.42 -13.12
N GLY A 47 28.58 -1.68 -12.92
CA GLY A 47 29.31 -2.62 -12.09
C GLY A 47 29.39 -2.21 -10.62
N GLY A 48 30.06 -3.04 -9.82
CA GLY A 48 30.27 -2.81 -8.39
C GLY A 48 28.98 -2.76 -7.55
N THR A 49 29.09 -2.80 -6.23
CA THR A 49 27.90 -2.72 -5.36
C THR A 49 27.42 -1.27 -5.27
N ARG A 50 26.39 -0.89 -6.05
CA ARG A 50 25.90 0.50 -6.14
C ARG A 50 24.54 0.70 -5.46
N ALA A 51 24.54 0.87 -4.14
CA ALA A 51 23.32 1.14 -3.35
C ALA A 51 22.93 2.64 -3.34
N GLY A 52 21.79 2.97 -2.73
CA GLY A 52 21.37 4.36 -2.41
C GLY A 52 20.02 4.78 -2.99
N THR A 53 19.45 5.87 -2.51
CA THR A 53 18.11 6.36 -2.96
C THR A 53 18.18 7.46 -4.01
N GLY A 54 19.33 8.14 -4.13
CA GLY A 54 19.52 9.37 -4.91
C GLY A 54 19.62 9.16 -6.43
N ALA A 55 20.19 10.17 -7.09
CA ALA A 55 20.39 10.16 -8.54
C ALA A 55 21.21 8.95 -9.02
N LYS A 56 21.11 8.64 -10.33
CA LYS A 56 21.95 7.62 -10.96
C LYS A 56 23.43 7.99 -10.75
N PRO A 57 24.26 7.10 -10.15
CA PRO A 57 25.68 7.36 -9.99
C PRO A 57 26.38 7.47 -11.35
N ALA A 58 27.41 8.32 -11.42
CA ALA A 58 28.32 8.37 -12.56
C ALA A 58 29.14 7.08 -12.66
N ALA A 59 29.58 6.74 -13.86
CA ALA A 59 30.51 5.63 -14.05
C ALA A 59 31.90 6.00 -13.50
N ASP A 60 32.55 5.02 -12.88
CA ASP A 60 33.93 5.11 -12.40
C ASP A 60 34.74 3.94 -12.94
N THR A 61 36.03 3.86 -12.59
CA THR A 61 36.92 2.82 -13.09
C THR A 61 36.51 1.40 -12.68
N GLN A 62 35.69 1.21 -11.64
CA GLN A 62 35.21 -0.13 -11.26
C GLN A 62 34.17 -0.68 -12.24
N ALA A 63 33.53 0.20 -13.03
CA ALA A 63 32.61 -0.22 -14.08
C ALA A 63 33.31 -0.97 -15.22
N PHE A 64 34.61 -0.73 -15.39
CA PHE A 64 35.40 -1.17 -16.54
C PHE A 64 36.48 -2.17 -16.11
N SER A 65 36.90 -2.99 -17.06
CA SER A 65 38.14 -3.77 -16.95
C SER A 65 39.32 -2.95 -17.48
N ASN A 66 40.51 -3.55 -17.62
CA ASN A 66 41.73 -2.79 -17.92
C ASN A 66 41.81 -2.33 -19.38
N ALA A 67 42.62 -2.98 -20.21
CA ALA A 67 42.72 -2.68 -21.64
C ALA A 67 41.59 -3.37 -22.42
N TYR A 68 41.31 -2.90 -23.63
CA TYR A 68 40.26 -3.41 -24.52
C TYR A 68 40.29 -4.94 -24.63
N THR A 69 41.44 -5.53 -24.96
CA THR A 69 41.60 -6.98 -25.17
C THR A 69 41.21 -7.79 -23.94
N THR A 70 41.48 -7.27 -22.73
CA THR A 70 41.12 -7.90 -21.46
C THR A 70 39.71 -7.53 -20.98
N SER A 71 39.10 -6.49 -21.54
CA SER A 71 37.77 -5.99 -21.17
C SER A 71 36.66 -6.57 -22.04
N CYS A 72 37.00 -6.88 -23.28
CA CYS A 72 36.07 -7.26 -24.34
C CYS A 72 36.20 -8.73 -24.76
N ALA A 73 37.22 -9.42 -24.26
CA ALA A 73 37.41 -10.87 -24.37
C ALA A 73 38.06 -11.43 -23.10
N GLY A 74 38.19 -12.76 -23.03
CA GLY A 74 38.77 -13.46 -21.88
C GLY A 74 37.74 -13.83 -20.81
N ASN A 75 38.22 -14.30 -19.66
CA ASN A 75 37.39 -14.96 -18.63
C ASN A 75 36.95 -14.06 -17.47
N ALA A 76 37.31 -12.77 -17.49
CA ALA A 76 37.04 -11.84 -16.38
C ALA A 76 36.51 -10.46 -16.81
N GLY A 77 36.79 -10.03 -18.05
CA GLY A 77 36.40 -8.71 -18.52
C GLY A 77 34.98 -8.59 -19.05
N PRO A 78 34.60 -9.40 -20.06
CA PRO A 78 33.29 -9.35 -20.71
C PRO A 78 32.15 -9.51 -19.73
N GLY A 79 31.09 -8.71 -19.87
CA GLY A 79 29.89 -8.87 -19.06
C GLY A 79 29.97 -8.26 -17.66
N LYS A 80 31.06 -7.56 -17.34
CA LYS A 80 31.26 -6.90 -16.04
C LYS A 80 30.20 -5.85 -15.74
N SER A 81 29.87 -5.02 -16.72
CA SER A 81 28.80 -4.01 -16.67
C SER A 81 28.32 -3.68 -18.08
N LEU A 82 27.10 -3.14 -18.21
CA LEU A 82 26.63 -2.63 -19.50
C LEU A 82 27.52 -1.49 -20.02
N ALA A 83 28.09 -0.67 -19.13
CA ALA A 83 29.03 0.39 -19.50
C ALA A 83 30.31 -0.18 -20.13
N ASN A 84 30.89 -1.22 -19.54
CA ASN A 84 32.06 -1.92 -20.09
C ASN A 84 31.78 -2.47 -21.48
N ASP A 85 30.65 -3.17 -21.62
CA ASP A 85 30.30 -3.83 -22.87
C ASP A 85 29.93 -2.81 -23.96
N LEU A 86 29.32 -1.68 -23.61
CA LEU A 86 29.10 -0.56 -24.54
C LEU A 86 30.44 0.01 -25.05
N VAL A 87 31.42 0.21 -24.17
CA VAL A 87 32.76 0.65 -24.58
C VAL A 87 33.39 -0.39 -25.52
N CYS A 88 33.24 -1.68 -25.23
CA CYS A 88 33.76 -2.73 -26.11
C CYS A 88 33.13 -2.72 -27.51
N LEU A 89 31.84 -2.43 -27.63
CA LEU A 89 31.14 -2.36 -28.92
C LEU A 89 31.50 -1.11 -29.71
N CYS A 90 31.78 -0.01 -29.02
CA CYS A 90 31.95 1.29 -29.65
C CYS A 90 33.39 1.69 -29.88
N ALA A 91 34.32 1.16 -29.09
CA ALA A 91 35.70 1.65 -29.01
C ALA A 91 36.72 0.70 -29.64
N ALA A 92 37.98 1.11 -29.57
CA ALA A 92 39.09 0.45 -30.25
C ALA A 92 40.34 0.32 -29.36
N THR A 93 41.23 -0.61 -29.73
CA THR A 93 42.58 -0.81 -29.14
C THR A 93 43.58 0.26 -29.56
N THR A 94 43.33 0.89 -30.70
CA THR A 94 44.10 2.00 -31.25
C THR A 94 43.09 2.95 -31.91
N GLY A 95 43.22 4.26 -31.74
CA GLY A 95 42.19 5.13 -32.32
C GLY A 95 42.25 6.59 -31.92
N THR A 96 43.05 7.35 -32.65
CA THR A 96 42.83 8.78 -32.93
C THR A 96 41.88 8.99 -34.12
N ASP A 97 41.30 7.92 -34.68
CA ASP A 97 40.47 7.98 -35.90
C ASP A 97 39.01 8.39 -35.59
N PRO A 98 38.50 9.49 -36.18
CA PRO A 98 37.11 9.94 -36.02
C PRO A 98 36.05 8.90 -36.43
N THR A 99 36.42 7.88 -37.20
CA THR A 99 35.52 6.80 -37.65
C THR A 99 35.23 5.76 -36.57
N THR A 100 35.97 5.74 -35.46
CA THR A 100 35.77 4.80 -34.34
C THR A 100 34.33 4.83 -33.84
N LEU A 101 33.74 6.01 -33.67
CA LEU A 101 32.36 6.14 -33.23
C LEU A 101 31.34 5.55 -34.22
N LYS A 102 31.65 5.56 -35.53
CA LYS A 102 30.78 5.01 -36.58
C LYS A 102 30.59 3.49 -36.47
N MET A 103 31.40 2.82 -35.66
CA MET A 103 31.27 1.38 -35.42
C MET A 103 30.01 1.02 -34.62
N CYS A 104 29.45 1.93 -33.82
CA CYS A 104 28.28 1.64 -32.99
C CYS A 104 27.12 2.63 -33.12
N THR A 105 27.28 3.72 -33.86
CA THR A 105 26.19 4.67 -34.11
C THR A 105 26.30 5.32 -35.49
N SER A 106 25.15 5.66 -36.06
CA SER A 106 25.05 6.53 -37.24
C SER A 106 24.99 8.02 -36.88
N VAL A 107 24.85 8.36 -35.58
CA VAL A 107 24.84 9.74 -35.10
C VAL A 107 26.23 10.33 -35.27
N THR A 108 26.30 11.43 -36.03
CA THR A 108 27.50 12.25 -36.14
C THR A 108 27.67 13.04 -34.85
N ALA A 109 28.29 12.45 -33.82
CA ALA A 109 28.74 13.27 -32.70
C ALA A 109 29.90 14.14 -33.20
N THR A 110 29.74 15.46 -33.11
CA THR A 110 30.81 16.42 -33.39
C THR A 110 32.03 16.05 -32.55
N GLY A 111 33.09 15.54 -33.18
CA GLY A 111 34.38 15.25 -32.54
C GLY A 111 34.69 13.78 -32.23
N GLY A 112 33.74 12.83 -32.35
CA GLY A 112 33.99 11.43 -31.99
C GLY A 112 34.68 11.30 -30.61
N TYR A 113 35.58 10.34 -30.47
CA TYR A 113 36.59 10.35 -29.41
C TYR A 113 37.92 9.82 -29.97
N THR A 114 39.02 10.38 -29.48
CA THR A 114 40.39 10.04 -29.90
C THR A 114 41.13 9.21 -28.87
N THR A 115 40.42 8.75 -27.84
CA THR A 115 40.97 7.98 -26.72
C THR A 115 40.83 6.49 -27.00
N ASP A 116 41.94 5.77 -26.95
CA ASP A 116 41.98 4.32 -27.01
C ASP A 116 41.61 3.69 -25.65
N VAL A 117 41.16 2.44 -25.65
CA VAL A 117 40.84 1.74 -24.39
C VAL A 117 42.07 1.00 -23.87
N ALA A 118 43.11 1.75 -23.49
CA ALA A 118 44.34 1.21 -22.89
C ALA A 118 44.23 0.95 -21.37
N SER A 119 43.23 1.55 -20.72
CA SER A 119 43.01 1.43 -19.27
C SER A 119 41.55 1.64 -18.89
N ALA A 120 41.18 1.28 -17.65
CA ALA A 120 39.86 1.56 -17.10
C ALA A 120 39.54 3.07 -17.05
N ALA A 121 40.54 3.93 -16.84
CA ALA A 121 40.34 5.39 -16.83
C ALA A 121 40.03 5.93 -18.23
N ASN A 122 40.70 5.39 -19.25
CA ASN A 122 40.38 5.71 -20.64
C ASN A 122 38.97 5.21 -20.99
N ALA A 123 38.59 4.02 -20.52
CA ALA A 123 37.24 3.49 -20.72
C ALA A 123 36.15 4.39 -20.12
N VAL A 124 36.39 4.98 -18.93
CA VAL A 124 35.48 5.99 -18.34
C VAL A 124 35.33 7.20 -19.26
N THR A 125 36.44 7.69 -19.81
CA THR A 125 36.45 8.85 -20.72
C THR A 125 35.62 8.57 -21.97
N VAL A 126 35.83 7.42 -22.59
CA VAL A 126 35.07 6.97 -23.76
C VAL A 126 33.58 6.80 -23.43
N TYR A 127 33.26 6.14 -22.31
CA TYR A 127 31.88 5.94 -21.89
C TYR A 127 31.11 7.25 -21.67
N ASN A 128 31.75 8.26 -21.07
CA ASN A 128 31.11 9.55 -20.83
C ASN A 128 30.73 10.28 -22.13
N ILE A 129 31.42 9.99 -23.25
CA ILE A 129 31.06 10.48 -24.58
C ILE A 129 29.94 9.64 -25.19
N LEU A 130 29.96 8.32 -24.99
CA LEU A 130 28.94 7.40 -25.52
C LEU A 130 27.58 7.51 -24.82
N GLN A 131 27.56 7.80 -23.50
CA GLN A 131 26.33 7.87 -22.72
C GLN A 131 25.31 8.88 -23.26
N PRO A 132 25.65 10.16 -23.54
CA PRO A 132 24.69 11.11 -24.11
C PRO A 132 24.24 10.72 -25.53
N ILE A 133 25.10 10.07 -26.31
CA ILE A 133 24.74 9.55 -27.64
C ILE A 133 23.67 8.48 -27.49
N CYS A 134 23.87 7.50 -26.59
CA CYS A 134 22.89 6.46 -26.30
C CYS A 134 21.51 7.04 -25.92
N ALA A 135 21.50 8.07 -25.05
CA ALA A 135 20.28 8.77 -24.64
C ALA A 135 19.59 9.53 -25.79
N SER A 136 20.32 9.92 -26.84
CA SER A 136 19.75 10.56 -28.03
C SER A 136 19.20 9.56 -29.06
N THR A 137 19.70 8.31 -29.05
CA THR A 137 19.35 7.28 -30.05
C THR A 137 18.20 6.37 -29.62
N ALA A 138 17.88 6.33 -28.33
CA ALA A 138 16.83 5.46 -27.80
C ALA A 138 16.02 6.20 -26.73
N ALA A 139 14.69 5.98 -26.74
CA ALA A 139 13.83 6.47 -25.67
C ALA A 139 14.20 5.79 -24.35
N THR A 140 14.14 6.56 -23.25
CA THR A 140 14.28 5.99 -21.91
C THR A 140 12.93 5.41 -21.50
N GLU A 141 12.87 4.09 -21.40
CA GLU A 141 11.69 3.36 -20.94
C GLU A 141 11.67 3.20 -19.41
N ASP A 142 10.47 3.09 -18.85
CA ASP A 142 10.31 2.73 -17.43
C ASP A 142 10.85 1.32 -17.17
N ALA A 143 11.50 1.16 -16.02
CA ALA A 143 12.02 -0.12 -15.57
C ALA A 143 10.88 -1.06 -15.14
N THR A 144 10.34 -1.81 -16.09
CA THR A 144 9.29 -2.82 -15.86
C THR A 144 9.84 -4.24 -16.04
N PRO A 145 9.21 -5.25 -15.42
CA PRO A 145 9.55 -6.66 -15.67
C PRO A 145 9.51 -7.03 -17.16
N GLU A 146 8.55 -6.48 -17.90
CA GLU A 146 8.34 -6.73 -19.33
C GLU A 146 9.44 -6.09 -20.17
N ALA A 147 9.74 -4.81 -19.94
CA ALA A 147 10.81 -4.10 -20.64
C ALA A 147 12.17 -4.77 -20.43
N ILE A 148 12.51 -5.15 -19.19
CA ILE A 148 13.75 -5.87 -18.90
C ILE A 148 13.77 -7.24 -19.59
N THR A 149 12.65 -7.96 -19.60
CA THR A 149 12.57 -9.26 -20.28
C THR A 149 12.75 -9.13 -21.79
N ALA A 150 12.12 -8.13 -22.40
CA ALA A 150 12.25 -7.85 -23.83
C ALA A 150 13.68 -7.44 -24.20
N ALA A 151 14.33 -6.60 -23.38
CA ALA A 151 15.73 -6.20 -23.59
C ALA A 151 16.69 -7.40 -23.48
N ILE A 152 16.51 -8.26 -22.47
CA ILE A 152 17.28 -9.50 -22.33
C ILE A 152 17.07 -10.41 -23.54
N ALA A 153 15.82 -10.65 -23.94
CA ALA A 153 15.50 -11.51 -25.08
C ALA A 153 16.12 -10.98 -26.38
N SER A 154 16.05 -9.66 -26.61
CA SER A 154 16.66 -8.99 -27.76
C SER A 154 18.16 -9.19 -27.78
N PHE A 155 18.84 -8.96 -26.64
CA PHE A 155 20.27 -9.19 -26.49
C PHE A 155 20.65 -10.65 -26.73
N THR A 156 19.99 -11.60 -26.05
CA THR A 156 20.31 -13.02 -26.19
C THR A 156 20.02 -13.55 -27.58
N GLY A 157 19.02 -13.00 -28.27
CA GLY A 157 18.63 -13.40 -29.61
C GLY A 157 19.63 -12.99 -30.69
N VAL A 158 20.53 -12.05 -30.40
CA VAL A 158 21.58 -11.59 -31.33
C VAL A 158 22.98 -12.08 -30.98
N LEU A 159 23.15 -12.81 -29.87
CA LEU A 159 24.43 -13.47 -29.57
C LEU A 159 24.79 -14.48 -30.64
N GLY A 160 26.05 -14.46 -31.06
CA GLY A 160 26.59 -15.34 -32.10
C GLY A 160 26.03 -15.10 -33.51
N ARG A 161 25.14 -14.11 -33.70
CA ARG A 161 24.66 -13.72 -35.03
C ARG A 161 25.67 -12.80 -35.71
N ASN A 162 26.82 -13.35 -36.09
CA ASN A 162 27.76 -12.65 -36.94
C ASN A 162 27.40 -12.87 -38.42
N THR A 163 27.16 -11.78 -39.14
CA THR A 163 26.83 -11.79 -40.57
C THR A 163 28.04 -12.06 -41.48
N GLY A 164 29.24 -12.21 -40.92
CA GLY A 164 30.50 -12.42 -41.65
C GLY A 164 31.31 -13.65 -41.23
N LEU A 165 30.79 -14.52 -40.36
CA LEU A 165 31.45 -15.80 -40.07
C LEU A 165 31.16 -16.77 -41.21
N THR A 166 32.22 -17.29 -41.82
CA THR A 166 32.19 -18.35 -42.83
C THR A 166 32.50 -19.72 -42.22
N THR A 167 33.09 -19.76 -41.02
CA THR A 167 33.32 -20.98 -40.25
C THR A 167 32.70 -20.90 -38.86
N ALA A 168 32.25 -22.05 -38.34
CA ALA A 168 31.75 -22.14 -36.97
C ALA A 168 32.92 -22.30 -36.00
N THR A 169 33.35 -21.20 -35.37
CA THR A 169 34.21 -21.25 -34.19
C THR A 169 33.35 -21.38 -32.94
N ASP A 170 33.83 -22.12 -31.95
CA ASP A 170 33.25 -22.17 -30.60
C ASP A 170 33.21 -20.77 -29.96
N LYS A 171 34.23 -19.96 -30.23
CA LYS A 171 34.37 -18.58 -29.76
C LYS A 171 33.29 -17.65 -30.32
N GLY A 172 32.91 -17.80 -31.59
CA GLY A 172 31.95 -16.95 -32.27
C GLY A 172 30.52 -17.11 -31.76
N ALA A 173 30.17 -18.27 -31.17
CA ALA A 173 28.82 -18.59 -30.70
C ALA A 173 28.29 -17.66 -29.60
N TYR A 174 29.19 -16.97 -28.88
CA TYR A 174 28.85 -16.08 -27.77
C TYR A 174 29.39 -14.66 -27.97
N VAL A 175 29.55 -14.23 -29.22
CA VAL A 175 29.98 -12.87 -29.55
C VAL A 175 28.77 -11.95 -29.68
N PHE A 176 28.90 -10.71 -29.19
CA PHE A 176 27.97 -9.61 -29.45
C PHE A 176 28.69 -8.48 -30.18
N GLY A 177 28.12 -7.98 -31.28
CA GLY A 177 28.78 -7.03 -32.19
C GLY A 177 29.29 -7.72 -33.45
N LYS A 178 30.16 -7.06 -34.22
CA LYS A 178 30.55 -7.51 -35.57
C LYS A 178 31.63 -8.60 -35.59
N GLY A 179 32.54 -8.58 -34.63
CA GLY A 179 33.62 -9.55 -34.50
C GLY A 179 34.46 -9.79 -35.76
N GLN A 180 35.18 -10.92 -35.77
CA GLN A 180 35.96 -11.39 -36.91
C GLN A 180 35.93 -12.93 -36.94
N ASP A 181 35.91 -13.53 -38.13
CA ASP A 181 36.09 -14.97 -38.33
C ASP A 181 37.58 -15.36 -38.18
N SER A 182 38.09 -15.32 -36.96
CA SER A 182 39.48 -15.70 -36.65
C SER A 182 39.62 -16.08 -35.17
N GLY A 183 40.72 -16.73 -34.81
CA GLY A 183 41.01 -17.01 -33.39
C GLY A 183 41.15 -15.77 -32.47
N ASN A 184 41.19 -14.56 -33.05
CA ASN A 184 41.40 -13.25 -32.41
C ASN A 184 40.15 -12.34 -32.51
N GLU A 185 38.98 -12.88 -32.18
CA GLU A 185 37.72 -12.14 -32.14
C GLU A 185 37.78 -11.00 -31.11
N CYS A 186 37.17 -9.84 -31.42
CA CYS A 186 37.14 -8.64 -30.56
C CYS A 186 38.52 -8.04 -30.28
N ASN A 187 39.27 -7.73 -31.35
CA ASN A 187 40.55 -7.04 -31.27
C ASN A 187 40.43 -5.49 -31.21
N GLY A 188 39.23 -4.94 -31.39
CA GLY A 188 39.00 -3.50 -31.35
C GLY A 188 39.70 -2.71 -32.45
N GLY A 189 39.84 -3.26 -33.66
CA GLY A 189 40.41 -2.50 -34.78
C GLY A 189 39.53 -1.33 -35.22
N ALA A 190 40.03 -0.09 -35.07
CA ALA A 190 39.40 1.10 -35.64
C ALA A 190 39.40 1.02 -37.18
N GLY A 191 38.31 1.44 -37.83
CA GLY A 191 38.16 1.42 -39.29
C GLY A 191 37.86 0.03 -39.89
N SER A 192 38.37 -1.07 -39.31
CA SER A 192 38.01 -2.45 -39.70
C SER A 192 36.66 -2.91 -39.13
N GLN A 193 36.06 -2.10 -38.24
CA GLN A 193 34.77 -2.35 -37.57
C GLN A 193 34.77 -3.64 -36.72
N GLN A 194 35.92 -4.02 -36.16
CA GLN A 194 36.10 -5.32 -35.46
C GLN A 194 35.73 -5.26 -33.96
N SER A 195 34.97 -4.27 -33.55
CA SER A 195 34.53 -4.09 -32.16
C SER A 195 33.42 -5.07 -31.79
N CYS A 196 33.60 -5.75 -30.66
CA CYS A 196 32.62 -6.69 -30.11
C CYS A 196 32.90 -7.02 -28.64
N VAL A 197 32.02 -7.83 -28.06
CA VAL A 197 32.19 -8.48 -26.77
C VAL A 197 32.16 -9.99 -26.98
N ASN A 198 33.17 -10.70 -26.53
CA ASN A 198 33.22 -12.16 -26.60
C ASN A 198 32.99 -12.75 -25.21
N TYR A 199 31.84 -13.41 -25.01
CA TYR A 199 31.50 -14.05 -23.73
C TYR A 199 31.91 -15.53 -23.64
N HIS A 200 32.55 -16.09 -24.66
CA HIS A 200 32.88 -17.53 -24.71
C HIS A 200 33.64 -17.96 -23.46
N ALA A 201 34.75 -17.30 -23.15
CA ALA A 201 35.60 -17.71 -22.04
C ALA A 201 34.95 -17.49 -20.66
N VAL A 202 34.06 -16.50 -20.46
CA VAL A 202 33.32 -16.36 -19.19
C VAL A 202 32.28 -17.47 -19.00
N ILE A 203 31.80 -18.07 -20.10
CA ILE A 203 30.83 -19.17 -20.10
C ILE A 203 31.52 -20.52 -19.95
N THR A 204 32.60 -20.76 -20.70
CA THR A 204 33.19 -22.10 -20.88
C THR A 204 34.40 -22.39 -20.00
N THR A 205 35.08 -21.36 -19.44
CA THR A 205 36.24 -21.60 -18.58
C THR A 205 35.82 -22.29 -17.28
N GLY A 206 36.35 -23.48 -17.04
CA GLY A 206 36.02 -24.30 -15.88
C GLY A 206 34.73 -25.10 -16.13
N GLN A 207 33.77 -24.99 -15.22
CA GLN A 207 32.45 -25.59 -15.42
C GLN A 207 31.57 -24.64 -16.25
N PRO A 208 30.91 -25.12 -17.31
CA PRO A 208 29.99 -24.31 -18.10
C PRO A 208 28.94 -23.62 -17.24
N LYS A 209 28.76 -22.32 -17.44
CA LYS A 209 27.82 -21.50 -16.66
C LYS A 209 26.63 -21.08 -17.51
N PRO A 210 25.41 -21.04 -16.93
CA PRO A 210 24.30 -20.35 -17.56
C PRO A 210 24.67 -18.90 -17.86
N LEU A 211 24.15 -18.36 -18.97
CA LEU A 211 24.47 -16.99 -19.42
C LEU A 211 24.23 -15.93 -18.34
N THR A 212 23.13 -16.06 -17.59
CA THR A 212 22.78 -15.15 -16.48
C THR A 212 23.75 -15.19 -15.30
N THR A 213 24.54 -16.27 -15.18
CA THR A 213 25.58 -16.43 -14.17
C THR A 213 26.95 -16.01 -14.70
N ALA A 214 27.21 -16.25 -15.98
CA ALA A 214 28.46 -15.88 -16.65
C ALA A 214 28.58 -14.37 -16.88
N ILE A 215 27.49 -13.71 -17.28
CA ILE A 215 27.43 -12.27 -17.56
C ILE A 215 26.87 -11.55 -16.33
N ALA A 216 27.72 -10.81 -15.61
CA ALA A 216 27.38 -10.21 -14.33
C ALA A 216 26.23 -9.20 -14.44
N TRP A 217 26.25 -8.30 -15.43
CA TRP A 217 25.16 -7.34 -15.60
C TRP A 217 23.82 -8.02 -15.95
N LEU A 218 23.86 -9.12 -16.70
CA LEU A 218 22.66 -9.87 -17.05
C LEU A 218 22.04 -10.53 -15.82
N GLY A 219 22.87 -11.10 -14.94
CA GLY A 219 22.42 -11.61 -13.64
C GLY A 219 21.74 -10.53 -12.79
N GLN A 220 22.30 -9.31 -12.79
CA GLN A 220 21.71 -8.18 -12.06
C GLN A 220 20.39 -7.70 -12.68
N LEU A 221 20.23 -7.72 -14.00
CA LEU A 221 18.93 -7.46 -14.62
C LEU A 221 17.89 -8.52 -14.23
N ALA A 222 18.29 -9.79 -14.08
CA ALA A 222 17.40 -10.84 -13.59
C ALA A 222 16.97 -10.61 -12.13
N VAL A 223 17.89 -10.13 -11.27
CA VAL A 223 17.58 -9.71 -9.89
C VAL A 223 16.60 -8.54 -9.90
N ALA A 224 16.86 -7.49 -10.69
CA ALA A 224 15.99 -6.33 -10.80
C ALA A 224 14.57 -6.71 -11.25
N ARG A 225 14.45 -7.57 -12.27
CA ARG A 225 13.17 -8.10 -12.74
C ARG A 225 12.41 -8.85 -11.63
N THR A 226 13.11 -9.67 -10.85
CA THR A 226 12.51 -10.41 -9.73
C THR A 226 12.00 -9.47 -8.65
N ALA A 227 12.79 -8.45 -8.29
CA ALA A 227 12.41 -7.44 -7.31
C ALA A 227 11.23 -6.57 -7.81
N LEU A 228 11.20 -6.22 -9.10
CA LEU A 228 10.07 -5.52 -9.72
C LEU A 228 8.77 -6.32 -9.66
N ASN A 229 8.83 -7.62 -9.97
CA ASN A 229 7.66 -8.51 -9.83
C ASN A 229 7.15 -8.59 -8.40
N ALA A 230 8.06 -8.68 -7.42
CA ALA A 230 7.70 -8.69 -6.01
C ALA A 230 7.06 -7.35 -5.58
N ARG A 231 7.65 -6.22 -5.98
CA ARG A 231 7.11 -4.87 -5.70
C ARG A 231 5.72 -4.69 -6.30
N ARG A 232 5.50 -5.16 -7.54
CA ARG A 232 4.18 -5.14 -8.20
C ARG A 232 3.13 -5.91 -7.38
N LYS A 233 3.46 -7.12 -6.91
CA LYS A 233 2.55 -7.92 -6.07
C LYS A 233 2.21 -7.23 -4.74
N LEU A 234 3.23 -6.66 -4.07
CA LEU A 234 3.03 -5.93 -2.82
C LEU A 234 2.15 -4.68 -3.02
N THR A 235 2.36 -3.95 -4.13
CA THR A 235 1.56 -2.77 -4.48
C THR A 235 0.11 -3.16 -4.70
N GLN A 236 -0.15 -4.21 -5.50
CA GLN A 236 -1.50 -4.73 -5.73
C GLN A 236 -2.18 -5.25 -4.45
N GLN A 237 -1.41 -5.79 -3.51
CA GLN A 237 -1.94 -6.18 -2.20
C GLN A 237 -2.37 -4.94 -1.41
N LYS A 238 -1.49 -3.94 -1.31
CA LYS A 238 -1.74 -2.69 -0.59
C LYS A 238 -2.96 -1.95 -1.16
N GLU A 239 -3.14 -1.91 -2.48
CA GLU A 239 -4.27 -1.24 -3.13
C GLU A 239 -5.64 -1.80 -2.74
N LYS A 240 -5.72 -3.08 -2.34
CA LYS A 240 -6.97 -3.75 -1.94
C LYS A 240 -7.35 -3.51 -0.47
N GLU A 241 -6.41 -3.04 0.34
CA GLU A 241 -6.58 -2.91 1.80
C GLU A 241 -7.36 -1.65 2.23
N PRO A 242 -7.29 -0.48 1.54
CA PRO A 242 -8.11 0.69 1.85
C PRO A 242 -9.61 0.45 1.83
N ALA A 243 -10.13 -0.32 0.87
CA ALA A 243 -11.56 -0.63 0.79
C ALA A 243 -12.03 -1.44 2.00
N ARG A 244 -11.17 -2.34 2.52
CA ARG A 244 -11.46 -3.08 3.75
C ARG A 244 -11.47 -2.19 4.98
N LEU A 245 -10.56 -1.21 5.06
CA LEU A 245 -10.56 -0.23 6.15
C LEU A 245 -11.83 0.64 6.14
N ILE A 246 -12.27 1.11 4.96
CA ILE A 246 -13.50 1.88 4.81
C ILE A 246 -14.70 1.04 5.28
N SER A 247 -14.83 -0.20 4.81
CA SER A 247 -15.92 -1.10 5.23
C SER A 247 -15.92 -1.38 6.74
N LEU A 248 -14.74 -1.47 7.38
CA LEU A 248 -14.65 -1.62 8.82
C LEU A 248 -15.12 -0.35 9.55
N ALA A 249 -14.79 0.84 9.04
CA ALA A 249 -15.24 2.11 9.60
C ALA A 249 -16.76 2.26 9.50
N ASP A 250 -17.35 1.91 8.36
CA ASP A 250 -18.81 1.96 8.15
C ASP A 250 -19.54 1.06 9.13
N LYS A 251 -19.07 -0.19 9.32
CA LYS A 251 -19.64 -1.14 10.30
C LYS A 251 -19.54 -0.64 11.74
N MET A 252 -18.44 0.02 12.09
CA MET A 252 -18.31 0.64 13.42
C MET A 252 -19.31 1.77 13.61
N GLN A 253 -19.55 2.57 12.57
CA GLN A 253 -20.54 3.65 12.59
C GLN A 253 -21.96 3.10 12.70
N GLU A 254 -22.31 2.06 11.95
CA GLU A 254 -23.61 1.39 12.02
C GLU A 254 -23.89 0.84 13.43
N LEU A 255 -22.95 0.07 14.00
CA LEU A 255 -23.09 -0.45 15.37
C LEU A 255 -23.19 0.66 16.42
N TYR A 256 -22.52 1.79 16.18
CA TYR A 256 -22.62 2.94 17.06
C TYR A 256 -24.00 3.60 16.99
N GLN A 257 -24.58 3.75 15.80
CA GLN A 257 -25.96 4.24 15.62
C GLN A 257 -26.99 3.28 16.21
N GLU A 258 -26.82 1.96 16.01
CA GLU A 258 -27.68 0.95 16.62
C GLU A 258 -27.65 1.03 18.16
N ALA A 259 -26.48 1.25 18.77
CA ALA A 259 -26.37 1.45 20.22
C ALA A 259 -27.02 2.74 20.74
N LEU A 260 -27.17 3.77 19.89
CA LEU A 260 -27.84 5.03 20.25
C LEU A 260 -29.37 4.93 20.14
N HIS A 261 -29.87 4.12 19.19
CA HIS A 261 -31.29 3.99 18.89
C HIS A 261 -31.92 2.67 19.36
N GLY A 262 -31.14 1.77 19.97
CA GLY A 262 -31.60 0.48 20.45
C GLY A 262 -32.40 0.57 21.75
N ASP A 263 -33.72 0.68 21.63
CA ASP A 263 -34.67 0.55 22.74
C ASP A 263 -34.49 -0.77 23.52
N PHE A 264 -34.71 -0.71 24.83
CA PHE A 264 -34.77 -1.87 25.72
C PHE A 264 -35.94 -2.78 25.31
N PRO A 265 -35.74 -4.07 24.94
CA PRO A 265 -36.79 -5.04 25.17
C PRO A 265 -36.84 -5.27 26.67
N ILE A 266 -37.88 -4.73 27.32
CA ILE A 266 -38.32 -5.28 28.60
C ILE A 266 -38.77 -6.69 28.29
N THR A 267 -37.89 -7.67 28.53
CA THR A 267 -38.28 -9.08 28.59
C THR A 267 -39.05 -9.27 29.88
N THR A 268 -40.35 -8.95 29.91
CA THR A 268 -41.26 -9.59 30.84
C THR A 268 -41.38 -11.04 30.37
N GLN A 269 -40.66 -11.95 31.02
CA GLN A 269 -41.04 -13.35 31.01
C GLN A 269 -42.47 -13.43 31.53
N THR A 270 -43.41 -13.82 30.68
CA THR A 270 -44.65 -14.44 31.11
C THR A 270 -44.78 -15.72 30.32
N GLN A 271 -44.96 -16.80 31.08
CA GLN A 271 -44.98 -18.17 30.64
C GLN A 271 -45.92 -18.40 29.44
N SER A 272 -45.44 -19.22 28.52
CA SER A 272 -46.16 -19.71 27.35
C SER A 272 -47.39 -20.56 27.73
N LYS A 273 -48.57 -20.13 27.29
CA LYS A 273 -49.67 -20.98 26.77
C LYS A 273 -50.44 -20.19 25.70
N PRO A 274 -51.11 -20.85 24.73
CA PRO A 274 -51.00 -20.51 23.32
C PRO A 274 -51.94 -19.39 22.90
N GLN A 275 -51.42 -18.49 22.08
CA GLN A 275 -52.15 -17.41 21.43
C GLN A 275 -52.99 -17.96 20.26
N ALA A 276 -54.32 -17.86 20.39
CA ALA A 276 -55.19 -17.77 19.23
C ALA A 276 -55.11 -16.33 18.68
N ALA A 277 -55.19 -16.21 17.35
CA ALA A 277 -54.91 -15.01 16.55
C ALA A 277 -55.68 -13.74 16.99
N PRO A 278 -55.08 -12.53 16.91
CA PRO A 278 -55.79 -11.28 17.12
C PRO A 278 -56.42 -10.79 15.81
N ASP A 279 -57.74 -10.71 15.84
CA ASP A 279 -58.57 -10.03 14.84
C ASP A 279 -58.57 -8.51 15.10
N SER A 280 -58.62 -7.75 14.02
CA SER A 280 -58.64 -6.28 14.01
C SER A 280 -59.98 -5.75 14.52
N ASP A 281 -59.99 -4.80 15.47
CA ASP A 281 -60.98 -3.70 15.61
C ASP A 281 -60.99 -3.12 17.04
N LYS A 282 -60.43 -1.92 17.24
CA LYS A 282 -60.52 -1.17 18.52
C LYS A 282 -61.06 0.27 18.48
N PRO A 283 -61.39 0.91 17.34
CA PRO A 283 -62.13 2.19 17.39
C PRO A 283 -63.66 2.05 17.56
N LYS A 284 -64.26 0.86 17.38
CA LYS A 284 -65.74 0.67 17.36
C LYS A 284 -66.36 0.10 18.65
N ALA A 285 -65.60 -0.02 19.73
CA ALA A 285 -66.04 -0.78 20.92
C ALA A 285 -66.92 0.02 21.89
N CYS A 286 -66.68 1.33 22.11
CA CYS A 286 -67.45 2.10 23.11
C CYS A 286 -68.86 2.52 22.62
N GLU A 287 -69.10 2.57 21.31
CA GLU A 287 -70.38 3.02 20.72
C GLU A 287 -71.54 2.02 20.88
N LYS A 288 -71.26 0.75 21.21
CA LYS A 288 -72.31 -0.29 21.36
C LYS A 288 -73.04 -0.23 22.70
N TYR A 289 -72.54 0.52 23.67
CA TYR A 289 -73.07 0.55 25.03
C TYR A 289 -74.02 1.74 25.22
N HIS A 290 -75.27 1.58 24.79
CA HIS A 290 -76.33 2.53 25.08
C HIS A 290 -77.16 2.08 26.29
N ASN A 291 -77.48 3.03 27.18
CA ASN A 291 -78.52 2.98 28.21
C ASN A 291 -78.28 2.24 29.54
N LYS A 292 -77.07 1.77 29.89
CA LYS A 292 -76.76 1.28 31.26
C LYS A 292 -75.40 1.75 31.77
N SER A 293 -75.39 2.49 32.89
CA SER A 293 -74.22 3.16 33.47
C SER A 293 -73.09 2.22 33.92
N LYS A 294 -73.42 0.97 34.26
CA LYS A 294 -72.47 -0.02 34.80
C LYS A 294 -71.56 -0.64 33.72
N GLU A 295 -72.12 -0.98 32.55
CA GLU A 295 -71.38 -1.58 31.43
C GLU A 295 -70.34 -0.62 30.81
N CYS A 296 -70.57 0.69 30.87
CA CYS A 296 -69.66 1.69 30.31
C CYS A 296 -68.35 1.82 31.11
N LYS A 297 -68.43 1.78 32.45
CA LYS A 297 -67.27 1.87 33.35
C LYS A 297 -66.43 0.60 33.35
N GLU A 298 -67.08 -0.57 33.32
CA GLU A 298 -66.40 -1.88 33.33
C GLU A 298 -65.53 -2.08 32.08
N ASN A 299 -65.89 -1.44 30.96
CA ASN A 299 -65.17 -1.53 29.69
C ASN A 299 -64.18 -0.37 29.42
N GLY A 300 -63.88 0.47 30.42
CA GLY A 300 -62.85 1.51 30.32
C GLY A 300 -63.24 2.78 29.53
N CYS A 301 -64.53 2.98 29.24
CA CYS A 301 -65.06 4.20 28.60
C CYS A 301 -65.61 5.19 29.66
N GLN A 302 -65.70 6.49 29.33
CA GLN A 302 -66.27 7.53 30.20
C GLN A 302 -67.59 8.06 29.63
N ARG A 303 -68.61 8.22 30.48
CA ARG A 303 -69.91 8.78 30.09
C ARG A 303 -69.88 10.31 30.10
N LYS A 304 -70.36 10.96 29.03
CA LYS A 304 -70.63 12.41 28.98
C LYS A 304 -72.15 12.66 28.95
N GLY A 305 -72.65 13.45 29.90
CA GLY A 305 -74.04 13.89 29.98
C GLY A 305 -74.42 14.38 31.39
N THR A 306 -75.30 15.37 31.47
CA THR A 306 -75.69 16.08 32.71
C THR A 306 -76.81 15.41 33.52
N SER A 307 -77.16 14.13 33.26
CA SER A 307 -78.11 13.36 34.10
C SER A 307 -77.93 11.84 33.99
N ASP A 308 -78.35 11.12 35.05
CA ASP A 308 -78.20 9.65 35.17
C ASP A 308 -79.02 8.84 34.14
N THR A 309 -79.92 9.46 33.39
CA THR A 309 -80.81 8.76 32.44
C THR A 309 -80.57 9.08 30.96
N LYS A 310 -79.69 10.03 30.59
CA LYS A 310 -79.27 10.26 29.19
C LYS A 310 -77.79 10.68 29.07
N GLY A 311 -76.97 9.88 28.36
CA GLY A 311 -75.57 10.20 28.06
C GLY A 311 -74.86 9.09 27.26
N ALA A 312 -73.96 9.48 26.35
CA ALA A 312 -73.17 8.58 25.49
C ALA A 312 -71.82 8.23 26.12
N CYS A 313 -71.22 7.10 25.72
CA CYS A 313 -69.95 6.56 26.22
C CYS A 313 -68.81 6.79 25.21
N GLU A 314 -67.76 7.51 25.64
CA GLU A 314 -66.61 7.88 24.80
C GLU A 314 -65.28 7.41 25.43
N THR A 315 -64.21 7.38 24.63
CA THR A 315 -62.85 7.06 25.08
C THR A 315 -62.25 8.21 25.90
N LYS A 316 -61.39 7.89 26.87
CA LYS A 316 -60.82 8.87 27.81
C LYS A 316 -59.75 9.74 27.11
N PRO A 317 -59.84 11.08 27.12
CA PRO A 317 -58.76 11.95 26.65
C PRO A 317 -57.79 12.27 27.80
N GLY A 318 -56.48 12.14 27.58
CA GLY A 318 -55.43 12.49 28.54
C GLY A 318 -54.73 13.80 28.16
N SER A 319 -54.96 14.85 28.96
CA SER A 319 -54.32 16.17 28.95
C SER A 319 -53.42 16.34 30.19
N GLU A 320 -52.51 17.31 30.09
CA GLU A 320 -51.40 17.68 30.97
C GLU A 320 -51.77 18.13 32.42
N THR A 321 -50.76 17.99 33.30
CA THR A 321 -50.44 18.32 34.72
C THR A 321 -51.27 19.38 35.50
N PRO A 322 -51.41 19.30 36.86
CA PRO A 322 -50.50 20.00 37.80
C PRO A 322 -50.18 19.27 39.14
N ALA A 323 -49.22 19.84 39.88
CA ALA A 323 -48.49 19.31 41.04
C ALA A 323 -49.22 19.27 42.41
N ALA A 324 -48.76 18.36 43.30
CA ALA A 324 -48.41 18.54 44.74
C ALA A 324 -48.77 17.30 45.62
N GLY A 325 -47.87 16.93 46.56
CA GLY A 325 -48.25 16.14 47.76
C GLY A 325 -47.36 14.94 48.16
N THR A 326 -46.21 15.24 48.77
CA THR A 326 -45.46 14.53 49.84
C THR A 326 -45.77 13.07 50.22
N GLY A 327 -44.72 12.23 50.17
CA GLY A 327 -44.33 11.33 51.27
C GLY A 327 -44.48 9.82 51.07
N LYS A 328 -43.34 9.11 50.89
CA LYS A 328 -42.82 8.04 51.77
C LYS A 328 -41.70 7.25 51.07
N LYS A 329 -40.58 7.10 51.78
CA LYS A 329 -39.35 6.37 51.42
C LYS A 329 -39.61 4.95 50.88
N THR A 330 -38.94 4.60 49.79
CA THR A 330 -38.16 3.35 49.68
C THR A 330 -37.09 3.47 48.60
N LYS A 331 -35.86 3.10 48.98
CA LYS A 331 -34.65 3.03 48.15
C LYS A 331 -34.78 1.90 47.13
N GLU A 332 -34.42 2.18 45.88
CA GLU A 332 -33.61 1.30 45.04
C GLU A 332 -33.05 2.14 43.88
N GLU A 333 -31.81 2.58 44.07
CA GLU A 333 -31.08 3.43 43.14
C GLU A 333 -30.35 2.53 42.15
N VAL A 334 -30.80 2.55 40.89
CA VAL A 334 -30.02 2.04 39.75
C VAL A 334 -28.73 2.87 39.71
N ALA A 335 -27.59 2.23 39.97
CA ALA A 335 -26.29 2.88 39.90
C ALA A 335 -26.08 3.45 38.49
N THR A 336 -26.16 4.77 38.37
CA THR A 336 -25.74 5.49 37.18
C THR A 336 -24.20 5.45 37.11
N THR A 337 -23.61 5.30 35.93
CA THR A 337 -22.15 5.30 35.70
C THR A 337 -21.75 6.45 34.77
N GLY A 338 -20.48 6.88 34.80
CA GLY A 338 -19.97 7.99 33.98
C GLY A 338 -20.25 9.39 34.54
N CYS A 339 -20.17 10.41 33.69
CA CYS A 339 -20.24 11.83 34.08
C CYS A 339 -21.59 12.26 34.65
N VAL A 340 -22.65 11.50 34.40
CA VAL A 340 -23.98 11.73 34.96
C VAL A 340 -24.02 11.35 36.45
N ALA A 341 -23.22 10.37 36.86
CA ALA A 341 -23.14 9.88 38.23
C ALA A 341 -22.10 10.60 39.08
N HIS A 342 -21.01 11.05 38.46
CA HIS A 342 -19.86 11.63 39.15
C HIS A 342 -19.74 13.12 38.89
N LYS A 343 -20.20 13.93 39.86
CA LYS A 343 -20.12 15.41 39.81
C LYS A 343 -18.74 15.95 40.17
N ASP A 344 -17.87 15.12 40.71
CA ASP A 344 -16.51 15.45 41.14
C ASP A 344 -15.45 14.64 40.38
N LYS A 345 -14.25 15.23 40.30
CA LYS A 345 -13.12 14.69 39.53
C LYS A 345 -12.61 13.35 40.09
N THR A 346 -12.55 13.23 41.41
CA THR A 346 -12.01 12.06 42.09
C THR A 346 -12.85 10.82 41.84
N ASN A 347 -14.17 10.90 41.99
CA ASN A 347 -15.04 9.76 41.75
C ASN A 347 -15.06 9.37 40.27
N CYS A 348 -14.96 10.36 39.37
CA CYS A 348 -14.88 10.10 37.95
C CYS A 348 -13.59 9.37 37.52
N GLU A 349 -12.42 9.80 38.01
CA GLU A 349 -11.13 9.19 37.66
C GLU A 349 -10.95 7.79 38.27
N ASN A 350 -11.76 7.46 39.28
CA ASN A 350 -11.83 6.15 39.90
C ASN A 350 -12.93 5.25 39.31
N ASP A 351 -13.84 5.79 38.49
CA ASP A 351 -14.84 5.03 37.75
C ASP A 351 -14.18 4.30 36.57
N LYS A 352 -13.60 3.14 36.91
CA LYS A 352 -12.95 2.23 35.97
C LYS A 352 -13.67 0.89 35.97
N THR A 353 -13.77 0.31 34.79
CA THR A 353 -14.15 -1.10 34.64
C THR A 353 -12.99 -1.82 33.98
N GLY A 354 -12.20 -2.54 34.79
CA GLY A 354 -10.91 -3.11 34.38
C GLY A 354 -9.91 -2.02 34.01
N ASP A 355 -9.27 -2.14 32.85
CA ASP A 355 -8.28 -1.17 32.35
C ASP A 355 -8.90 0.05 31.63
N LYS A 356 -10.22 0.10 31.50
CA LYS A 356 -10.93 1.16 30.77
C LYS A 356 -11.53 2.19 31.74
N GLN A 357 -11.25 3.47 31.47
CA GLN A 357 -11.81 4.63 32.19
C GLN A 357 -13.22 4.94 31.67
N ASN A 358 -14.22 4.93 32.56
CA ASN A 358 -15.61 5.22 32.20
C ASN A 358 -15.86 6.73 32.07
N CYS A 359 -15.07 7.56 32.75
CA CYS A 359 -15.04 8.99 32.51
C CYS A 359 -13.66 9.63 32.76
N ALA A 360 -13.45 10.84 32.25
CA ALA A 360 -12.24 11.63 32.50
C ALA A 360 -12.51 13.14 32.40
N TRP A 361 -11.87 13.94 33.26
CA TRP A 361 -11.96 15.40 33.24
C TRP A 361 -10.91 16.01 32.31
N ARG A 362 -11.33 16.86 31.35
CA ARG A 362 -10.42 17.53 30.40
C ARG A 362 -10.88 18.94 30.03
N LYS A 363 -9.92 19.82 29.73
CA LYS A 363 -10.17 21.15 29.14
C LYS A 363 -10.50 21.06 27.65
N GLY A 364 -11.26 22.04 27.14
CA GLY A 364 -11.54 22.21 25.72
C GLY A 364 -10.26 22.43 24.89
N LYS A 365 -10.29 22.10 23.60
CA LYS A 365 -9.18 22.36 22.65
C LYS A 365 -9.42 23.71 21.94
N ASP A 366 -8.36 24.33 21.42
CA ASP A 366 -8.44 25.64 20.77
C ASP A 366 -9.49 25.72 19.65
N GLY A 367 -10.42 26.67 19.78
CA GLY A 367 -11.48 26.96 18.78
C GLY A 367 -12.93 26.67 19.20
N LYS A 368 -13.23 26.44 20.49
CA LYS A 368 -14.61 26.34 21.03
C LYS A 368 -14.77 27.14 22.33
N ASP A 369 -16.00 27.56 22.63
CA ASP A 369 -16.42 28.48 23.72
C ASP A 369 -16.07 28.08 25.18
N ASP A 370 -15.31 27.01 25.40
CA ASP A 370 -15.00 26.45 26.72
C ASP A 370 -13.50 26.12 26.88
N LYS A 371 -12.60 27.08 26.57
CA LYS A 371 -11.15 26.86 26.67
C LYS A 371 -10.66 26.61 28.11
N GLU A 372 -11.30 27.21 29.11
CA GLU A 372 -10.77 27.22 30.47
C GLU A 372 -11.49 26.30 31.46
N THR A 373 -12.65 25.75 31.08
CA THR A 373 -13.45 24.89 31.96
C THR A 373 -13.08 23.41 31.76
N GLU A 374 -12.52 22.77 32.79
CA GLU A 374 -12.45 21.30 32.81
C GLU A 374 -13.88 20.75 32.89
N LYS A 375 -14.25 19.84 31.98
CA LYS A 375 -15.55 19.16 31.99
C LYS A 375 -15.35 17.65 31.93
N CYS A 376 -16.22 16.92 32.60
CA CYS A 376 -16.24 15.46 32.55
C CYS A 376 -16.64 14.98 31.15
N ARG A 377 -15.96 13.95 30.62
CA ARG A 377 -16.25 13.30 29.34
C ARG A 377 -16.42 11.79 29.51
N ASP A 378 -17.53 11.25 29.02
CA ASP A 378 -17.81 9.81 29.07
C ASP A 378 -16.92 9.00 28.11
N GLY A 379 -16.66 7.73 28.46
CA GLY A 379 -15.84 6.80 27.70
C GLY A 379 -16.27 6.66 26.22
N SER A 380 -17.56 6.74 25.92
CA SER A 380 -18.08 6.69 24.53
C SER A 380 -17.60 7.87 23.67
N PHE A 381 -17.37 9.04 24.27
CA PHE A 381 -16.79 10.20 23.59
C PHE A 381 -15.30 9.99 23.30
N LEU A 382 -14.58 9.24 24.16
CA LEU A 382 -13.17 8.92 23.98
C LEU A 382 -12.95 7.95 22.80
N VAL A 383 -13.84 6.98 22.62
CA VAL A 383 -13.83 6.06 21.47
C VAL A 383 -14.05 6.85 20.17
N LYS A 384 -15.03 7.78 20.13
CA LYS A 384 -15.24 8.66 18.97
C LYS A 384 -14.00 9.46 18.58
N LYS A 385 -13.25 9.99 19.55
CA LYS A 385 -12.04 10.77 19.27
C LYS A 385 -10.89 9.90 18.74
N LYS A 386 -10.73 8.66 19.25
CA LYS A 386 -9.77 7.70 18.69
C LYS A 386 -10.15 7.30 17.27
N LEU A 387 -11.43 7.04 17.01
CA LEU A 387 -11.95 6.75 15.67
C LEU A 387 -11.74 7.93 14.71
N ALA A 388 -12.03 9.16 15.14
CA ALA A 388 -11.81 10.35 14.33
C ALA A 388 -10.31 10.60 14.04
N LEU A 389 -9.41 10.34 14.99
CA LEU A 389 -7.96 10.45 14.79
C LEU A 389 -7.43 9.39 13.81
N ILE A 390 -7.94 8.16 13.92
CA ILE A 390 -7.69 7.06 12.99
C ILE A 390 -8.13 7.52 11.59
N VAL A 391 -9.41 7.84 11.39
CA VAL A 391 -9.96 8.29 10.09
C VAL A 391 -9.21 9.51 9.52
N SER A 392 -8.83 10.48 10.37
CA SER A 392 -8.07 11.67 9.92
C SER A 392 -6.65 11.31 9.47
N ALA A 393 -5.97 10.37 10.13
CA ALA A 393 -4.67 9.87 9.68
C ALA A 393 -4.78 9.11 8.34
N PHE A 394 -5.90 8.40 8.09
CA PHE A 394 -6.13 7.68 6.84
C PHE A 394 -6.42 8.59 5.64
N ILE A 395 -6.98 9.79 5.86
CA ILE A 395 -7.19 10.78 4.77
C ILE A 395 -5.87 11.45 4.37
N VAL A 396 -4.94 11.64 5.31
CA VAL A 396 -3.63 12.27 5.03
C VAL A 396 -2.69 11.34 4.24
N LEU A 397 -2.85 10.02 4.32
CA LEU A 397 -2.09 9.02 3.56
C LEU A 397 -2.56 8.82 2.10
N ARG A 398 -3.47 9.68 1.60
CA ARG A 398 -3.98 9.66 0.22
C ARG A 398 -3.22 10.57 -0.77
N PHE A 399 -2.06 11.13 -0.38
CA PHE A 399 -1.22 11.92 -1.28
C PHE A 399 0.20 11.37 -1.36
#